data_AF-A0A4U5M282-F1
#
_entry.id   AF-A0A4U5M282-F1
#
_cell.length_a   1.000
_cell.length_b   1.000
_cell.length_c   1.000
_cell.angle_alpha   90.00
_cell.angle_beta   90.00
_cell.angle_gamma   90.00
#
_symmetry.space_group_name_H-M   'P 1'
#
loop_
_entity.id
_entity.type
_entity.pdbx_description
1 polymer ?
#
loop_
_entity_poly.entity_id
_entity_poly.type
_entity_poly.pdbx_seq_one_letter_code
_entity_poly.pdbx_strand_id
1 'polypeptide(L)'
;MKLWGMPEKSSPCVAGKPRLSNDEPLGQGQIAGQFKSETRNIFETPDMARALYQILEQLVRLMASHEEMQSILQALFHKALLFPVVSQRLEALKVIKRILGDPERVTDLIRITVTNGSFMFWKLFLDCIVECSRCATLDITMEASRVADVLLQTLEKMCKNLPEFPADLREMIMNVDMFDNTGNNYA
;
A
#
# COMPACT_ATOMS: atom_id res chain seq x y z
N MET A 1 -9.82 33.48 47.75
CA MET A 1 -10.03 33.36 46.28
C MET A 1 -9.16 34.38 45.57
N LYS A 2 -8.15 33.92 44.83
CA LYS A 2 -7.36 34.72 43.88
C LYS A 2 -7.06 33.83 42.67
N LEU A 3 -7.28 34.43 41.51
CA LEU A 3 -7.39 33.85 40.19
C LEU A 3 -6.01 33.80 39.51
N TRP A 4 -5.73 32.69 38.81
CA TRP A 4 -4.92 32.57 37.58
C TRP A 4 -3.56 33.31 37.49
N GLY A 5 -2.47 32.55 37.52
CA GLY A 5 -1.14 33.00 37.09
C GLY A 5 -0.95 32.76 35.59
N MET A 6 -0.84 33.84 34.81
CA MET A 6 -0.38 33.83 33.42
C MET A 6 1.13 33.50 33.35
N PRO A 7 1.62 32.89 32.26
CA PRO A 7 3.05 32.67 32.08
C PRO A 7 3.75 33.98 31.70
N GLU A 8 4.82 34.31 32.41
CA GLU A 8 5.64 35.50 32.17
C GLU A 8 6.44 35.39 30.87
N LYS A 9 6.42 36.45 30.06
CA LYS A 9 7.33 36.65 28.92
C LYS A 9 8.59 37.38 29.37
N SER A 10 9.76 36.80 29.12
CA SER A 10 11.02 37.46 28.74
C SER A 10 12.12 36.37 28.69
N SER A 11 13.17 36.38 27.89
CA SER A 11 13.65 37.03 26.67
C SER A 11 14.98 36.31 26.31
N PRO A 12 15.53 36.45 25.09
CA PRO A 12 16.50 35.51 24.53
C PRO A 12 17.96 35.89 24.78
N CYS A 13 18.82 34.92 25.07
CA CYS A 13 20.30 35.00 25.08
C CYS A 13 20.83 33.58 25.42
N VAL A 14 21.91 32.97 24.91
CA VAL A 14 23.21 33.39 24.36
C VAL A 14 23.75 32.21 23.50
N ALA A 15 24.43 32.51 22.40
CA ALA A 15 25.26 31.56 21.66
C ALA A 15 26.59 31.28 22.41
N GLY A 16 26.97 30.00 22.58
CA GLY A 16 28.32 29.67 23.06
C GLY A 16 28.63 28.22 23.42
N LYS A 17 29.25 27.50 22.48
CA LYS A 17 30.20 26.35 22.57
C LYS A 17 29.84 25.03 23.30
N PRO A 18 30.30 23.87 22.78
CA PRO A 18 29.95 22.55 23.30
C PRO A 18 30.78 22.20 24.54
N ARG A 19 30.11 21.73 25.61
CA ARG A 19 30.75 21.06 26.74
C ARG A 19 30.62 19.55 26.59
N LEU A 20 31.76 18.88 26.52
CA LEU A 20 31.90 17.44 26.65
C LEU A 20 31.64 17.08 28.13
N SER A 21 30.50 16.45 28.41
CA SER A 21 30.18 15.89 29.72
C SER A 21 29.39 14.61 29.48
N ASN A 22 30.00 13.47 29.80
CA ASN A 22 29.38 12.15 29.81
C ASN A 22 28.47 12.06 31.04
N ASP A 23 27.20 12.46 30.89
CA ASP A 23 26.07 12.05 31.73
C ASP A 23 24.80 12.40 30.95
N GLU A 24 24.46 11.55 29.98
CA GLU A 24 23.27 11.70 29.15
C GLU A 24 22.06 11.11 29.89
N PRO A 25 21.01 11.89 30.20
CA PRO A 25 19.81 11.34 30.83
C PRO A 25 19.07 10.45 29.82
N LEU A 26 19.06 9.14 30.08
CA LEU A 26 18.19 8.17 29.43
C LEU A 26 16.72 8.61 29.63
N GLY A 27 16.03 8.97 28.54
CA GLY A 27 14.58 9.23 28.58
C GLY A 27 14.11 10.50 27.87
N GLN A 28 14.97 11.28 27.24
CA GLN A 28 14.55 12.45 26.47
C GLN A 28 14.31 12.04 25.02
N GLY A 29 13.06 11.69 24.70
CA GLY A 29 12.65 11.27 23.35
C GLY A 29 13.16 12.24 22.28
N GLN A 30 14.17 11.80 21.53
CA GLN A 30 14.85 12.58 20.48
C GLN A 30 13.98 12.85 19.24
N ILE A 31 12.71 12.44 19.28
CA ILE A 31 11.80 12.50 18.13
C ILE A 31 11.34 13.94 17.83
N ALA A 32 11.44 14.87 18.80
CA ALA A 32 10.98 16.25 18.62
C ALA A 32 11.98 17.19 17.91
N GLY A 33 13.26 16.82 17.80
CA GLY A 33 14.32 17.72 17.31
C GLY A 33 14.69 17.61 15.83
N GLN A 34 14.20 16.59 15.12
CA GLN A 34 14.59 16.31 13.73
C GLN A 34 13.46 16.48 12.71
N PHE A 35 12.29 16.99 13.11
CA PHE A 35 11.22 17.33 12.17
C PHE A 35 11.49 18.68 11.50
N LYS A 36 12.64 18.79 10.81
CA LYS A 36 12.78 19.75 9.74
C LYS A 36 11.88 19.26 8.61
N SER A 37 10.69 19.86 8.55
CA SER A 37 9.65 19.62 7.55
C SER A 37 10.11 20.10 6.17
N GLU A 38 11.08 19.41 5.58
CA GLU A 38 11.11 19.21 4.14
C GLU A 38 10.09 18.11 3.86
N THR A 39 9.24 18.30 2.85
CA THR A 39 8.16 17.37 2.50
C THR A 39 8.74 16.00 2.11
N ARG A 40 9.02 15.13 3.10
CA ARG A 40 9.62 13.80 2.86
C ARG A 40 8.64 12.96 2.05
N ASN A 41 9.12 12.43 0.92
CA ASN A 41 8.33 11.49 0.14
C ASN A 41 8.27 10.16 0.90
N ILE A 42 7.06 9.67 1.16
CA ILE A 42 6.82 8.42 1.92
C ILE A 42 7.50 7.19 1.30
N PHE A 43 7.85 7.24 0.02
CA PHE A 43 8.54 6.19 -0.73
C PHE A 43 10.08 6.25 -0.62
N GLU A 44 10.65 7.27 0.03
CA GLU A 44 12.10 7.39 0.21
C GLU A 44 12.65 6.42 1.25
N THR A 45 11.87 6.11 2.28
CA THR A 45 12.26 5.14 3.30
C THR A 45 11.42 3.88 3.19
N PRO A 46 12.03 2.68 3.21
CA PRO A 46 11.29 1.44 3.12
C PRO A 46 10.31 1.24 4.28
N ASP A 47 10.58 1.78 5.47
CA ASP A 47 9.71 1.63 6.64
C ASP A 47 8.39 2.41 6.49
N MET A 48 8.45 3.66 6.00
CA MET A 48 7.23 4.44 5.71
C MET A 48 6.42 3.82 4.57
N ALA A 49 7.09 3.37 3.51
CA ALA A 49 6.44 2.67 2.40
C ALA A 49 5.76 1.39 2.88
N ARG A 50 6.44 0.58 3.70
CA ARG A 50 5.87 -0.64 4.29
C ARG A 50 4.63 -0.34 5.13
N ALA A 51 4.67 0.70 5.96
CA ALA A 51 3.51 1.09 6.77
C ALA A 51 2.31 1.47 5.89
N LEU A 52 2.52 2.25 4.81
CA LEU A 52 1.49 2.54 3.82
C LEU A 52 0.91 1.25 3.24
N TYR A 53 1.76 0.35 2.76
CA TYR A 53 1.31 -0.87 2.11
C TYR A 53 0.57 -1.84 3.06
N GLN A 54 0.94 -1.89 4.33
CA GLN A 54 0.17 -2.61 5.35
C GLN A 54 -1.24 -2.04 5.52
N ILE A 55 -1.39 -0.71 5.49
CA ILE A 55 -2.70 -0.06 5.52
C ILE A 55 -3.51 -0.42 4.27
N LEU A 56 -2.92 -0.35 3.08
CA LEU A 56 -3.61 -0.69 1.82
C LEU A 56 -4.11 -2.14 1.79
N GLU A 57 -3.30 -3.07 2.29
CA GLU A 57 -3.68 -4.49 2.41
C GLU A 57 -4.92 -4.66 3.30
N GLN A 58 -4.98 -3.95 4.43
CA GLN A 58 -6.16 -3.99 5.30
C GLN A 58 -7.38 -3.31 4.65
N LEU A 59 -7.18 -2.25 3.89
CA LEU A 59 -8.26 -1.56 3.18
C LEU A 59 -8.93 -2.45 2.13
N VAL A 60 -8.17 -3.28 1.41
CA VAL A 60 -8.74 -4.27 0.47
C VAL A 60 -9.66 -5.23 1.21
N ARG A 61 -9.20 -5.78 2.34
CA ARG A 61 -9.99 -6.71 3.16
C ARG A 61 -11.27 -6.10 3.71
N LEU A 62 -11.20 -4.86 4.20
CA LEU A 62 -12.33 -4.21 4.87
C LEU A 62 -13.36 -3.63 3.90
N MET A 63 -12.93 -3.23 2.70
CA MET A 63 -13.78 -2.47 1.79
C MET A 63 -14.24 -3.27 0.57
N ALA A 64 -13.87 -4.56 0.49
CA ALA A 64 -14.37 -5.47 -0.54
C ALA A 64 -15.91 -5.57 -0.58
N SER A 65 -16.59 -5.35 0.55
CA SER A 65 -18.04 -5.36 0.68
C SER A 65 -18.72 -4.00 0.45
N HIS A 66 -17.96 -2.94 0.13
CA HIS A 66 -18.47 -1.57 0.05
C HIS A 66 -18.20 -0.95 -1.32
N GLU A 67 -19.20 -0.96 -2.20
CA GLU A 67 -19.12 -0.44 -3.57
C GLU A 67 -18.66 1.03 -3.64
N GLU A 68 -19.21 1.87 -2.75
CA GLU A 68 -18.89 3.31 -2.66
C GLU A 68 -17.40 3.61 -2.44
N MET A 69 -16.65 2.69 -1.82
CA MET A 69 -15.24 2.88 -1.49
C MET A 69 -14.29 2.53 -2.63
N GLN A 70 -14.78 1.96 -3.72
CA GLN A 70 -13.94 1.40 -4.77
C GLN A 70 -13.26 2.44 -5.63
N SER A 71 -13.96 3.54 -5.95
CA SER A 71 -13.37 4.67 -6.68
C SER A 71 -12.20 5.27 -5.89
N ILE A 72 -12.36 5.39 -4.57
CA ILE A 72 -11.34 5.89 -3.64
C ILE A 72 -10.17 4.89 -3.57
N LEU A 73 -10.45 3.60 -3.41
CA LEU A 73 -9.43 2.56 -3.41
C LEU A 73 -8.64 2.54 -4.70
N GLN A 74 -9.30 2.61 -5.84
CA GLN A 74 -8.66 2.61 -7.14
C GLN A 74 -7.70 3.79 -7.26
N ALA A 75 -8.15 4.99 -6.92
CA ALA A 75 -7.29 6.18 -6.94
C ALA A 75 -6.11 6.04 -5.96
N LEU A 76 -6.34 5.48 -4.78
CA LEU A 76 -5.33 5.26 -3.77
C LEU A 76 -4.29 4.21 -4.20
N PHE A 77 -4.72 3.07 -4.74
CA PHE A 77 -3.84 2.02 -5.26
C PHE A 77 -3.05 2.49 -6.47
N HIS A 78 -3.69 3.24 -7.38
CA HIS A 78 -2.99 3.84 -8.51
C HIS A 78 -1.87 4.76 -8.02
N LYS A 79 -2.15 5.67 -7.08
CA LYS A 79 -1.12 6.54 -6.50
C LYS A 79 -0.08 5.73 -5.73
N ALA A 80 -0.45 4.76 -4.90
CA ALA A 80 0.52 4.05 -4.09
C ALA A 80 1.41 3.08 -4.87
N LEU A 81 0.94 2.53 -5.99
CA LEU A 81 1.68 1.56 -6.78
C LEU A 81 2.39 2.18 -7.99
N LEU A 82 1.76 3.15 -8.65
CA LEU A 82 2.26 3.68 -9.92
C LEU A 82 2.88 5.10 -9.81
N PHE A 83 2.57 5.87 -8.77
CA PHE A 83 3.24 7.16 -8.53
C PHE A 83 4.72 7.04 -8.15
N PRO A 84 5.16 6.08 -7.31
CA PRO A 84 6.58 5.93 -7.01
C PRO A 84 7.34 5.55 -8.27
N VAL A 85 8.58 6.02 -8.41
CA VAL A 85 9.48 5.53 -9.46
C VAL A 85 9.76 4.05 -9.24
N VAL A 86 10.03 3.30 -10.30
CA VAL A 86 10.19 1.83 -10.25
C VAL A 86 11.20 1.40 -9.18
N SER A 87 12.30 2.15 -8.99
CA SER A 87 13.33 1.87 -7.99
C SER A 87 12.84 1.89 -6.52
N GLN A 88 11.68 2.48 -6.25
CA GLN A 88 11.08 2.59 -4.93
C GLN A 88 9.96 1.55 -4.68
N ARG A 89 9.61 0.73 -5.67
CA ARG A 89 8.43 -0.15 -5.62
C ARG A 89 8.67 -1.51 -4.97
N LEU A 90 9.82 -1.73 -4.31
CA LEU A 90 10.14 -3.03 -3.72
C LEU A 90 9.13 -3.44 -2.64
N GLU A 91 8.75 -2.54 -1.74
CA GLU A 91 7.73 -2.82 -0.71
C GLU A 91 6.33 -2.96 -1.35
N ALA A 92 6.09 -2.31 -2.49
CA ALA A 92 4.86 -2.46 -3.28
C ALA A 92 4.73 -3.91 -3.79
N LEU A 93 5.80 -4.44 -4.40
CA LEU A 93 5.85 -5.82 -4.87
C LEU A 93 5.64 -6.81 -3.71
N LYS A 94 6.24 -6.56 -2.56
CA LYS A 94 6.04 -7.42 -1.37
C LYS A 94 4.58 -7.45 -0.91
N VAL A 95 3.87 -6.33 -0.92
CA VAL A 95 2.45 -6.34 -0.56
C VAL A 95 1.59 -6.98 -1.64
N ILE A 96 1.85 -6.70 -2.93
CA ILE A 96 1.13 -7.35 -4.03
C ILE A 96 1.29 -8.86 -3.93
N LYS A 97 2.50 -9.35 -3.66
CA LYS A 97 2.78 -10.78 -3.46
C LYS A 97 1.99 -11.37 -2.29
N ARG A 98 1.86 -10.65 -1.17
CA ARG A 98 1.07 -11.12 -0.02
C ARG A 98 -0.42 -11.19 -0.35
N ILE A 99 -0.97 -10.18 -1.01
CA ILE A 99 -2.37 -10.15 -1.46
C ILE A 99 -2.65 -11.27 -2.47
N LEU A 100 -1.81 -11.41 -3.50
CA LEU A 100 -2.00 -12.38 -4.58
C LEU A 100 -1.61 -13.81 -4.19
N GLY A 101 -0.86 -13.97 -3.10
CA GLY A 101 -0.47 -15.27 -2.54
C GLY A 101 -1.46 -15.83 -1.52
N ASP A 102 -2.45 -15.04 -1.11
CA ASP A 102 -3.49 -15.43 -0.16
C ASP A 102 -4.80 -15.71 -0.92
N PRO A 103 -5.25 -16.99 -1.01
CA PRO A 103 -6.48 -17.35 -1.71
C PRO A 103 -7.73 -16.62 -1.20
N GLU A 104 -7.82 -16.28 0.09
CA GLU A 104 -8.96 -15.53 0.62
C GLU A 104 -8.96 -14.10 0.08
N ARG A 105 -7.81 -13.45 0.04
CA ARG A 105 -7.66 -12.09 -0.52
C ARG A 105 -7.87 -12.07 -2.02
N VAL A 106 -7.41 -13.09 -2.74
CA VAL A 106 -7.73 -13.25 -4.16
C VAL A 106 -9.23 -13.46 -4.37
N THR A 107 -9.91 -14.20 -3.49
CA THR A 107 -11.37 -14.37 -3.54
C THR A 107 -12.10 -13.04 -3.35
N ASP A 108 -11.63 -12.18 -2.42
CA ASP A 108 -12.15 -10.83 -2.25
C ASP A 108 -11.96 -9.97 -3.51
N LEU A 109 -10.78 -10.04 -4.15
CA LEU A 109 -10.51 -9.34 -5.40
C LEU A 109 -11.41 -9.81 -6.55
N ILE A 110 -11.66 -11.12 -6.65
CA ILE A 110 -12.60 -11.69 -7.63
C ILE A 110 -14.00 -11.17 -7.37
N ARG A 111 -14.45 -11.18 -6.10
CA ARG A 111 -15.75 -10.62 -5.72
C ARG A 111 -15.89 -9.17 -6.15
N ILE A 112 -14.94 -8.32 -5.80
CA ILE A 112 -14.88 -6.91 -6.23
C ILE A 112 -14.96 -6.83 -7.76
N THR A 113 -14.17 -7.64 -8.47
CA THR A 113 -14.13 -7.60 -9.94
C THR A 113 -15.50 -7.90 -10.54
N VAL A 114 -16.17 -8.92 -10.02
CA VAL A 114 -17.45 -9.38 -10.55
C VAL A 114 -18.60 -8.45 -10.16
N THR A 115 -18.65 -7.96 -8.92
CA THR A 115 -19.69 -7.03 -8.48
C THR A 115 -19.64 -5.71 -9.25
N ASN A 116 -18.45 -5.25 -9.61
CA ASN A 116 -18.26 -3.92 -10.21
C ASN A 116 -18.19 -3.95 -11.72
N GLY A 117 -18.05 -5.15 -12.28
CA GLY A 117 -17.71 -5.35 -13.68
C GLY A 117 -16.37 -4.79 -14.11
N SER A 118 -15.35 -4.82 -13.24
CA SER A 118 -14.11 -4.07 -13.45
C SER A 118 -12.86 -4.77 -12.96
N PHE A 119 -11.89 -4.98 -13.86
CA PHE A 119 -10.58 -5.58 -13.54
C PHE A 119 -9.55 -4.58 -13.01
N MET A 120 -9.97 -3.41 -12.51
CA MET A 120 -9.03 -2.32 -12.26
C MET A 120 -7.92 -2.67 -11.27
N PHE A 121 -8.21 -3.37 -10.18
CA PHE A 121 -7.16 -3.81 -9.24
C PHE A 121 -6.16 -4.77 -9.88
N TRP A 122 -6.65 -5.72 -10.69
CA TRP A 122 -5.81 -6.64 -11.45
C TRP A 122 -4.90 -5.89 -12.41
N LYS A 123 -5.44 -4.93 -13.14
CA LYS A 123 -4.67 -4.09 -14.06
C LYS A 123 -3.58 -3.32 -13.31
N LEU A 124 -3.91 -2.65 -12.20
CA LEU A 124 -2.93 -1.91 -11.41
C LEU A 124 -1.79 -2.81 -10.88
N PHE A 125 -2.11 -4.01 -10.40
CA PHE A 125 -1.10 -4.97 -9.95
C PHE A 125 -0.23 -5.46 -11.11
N LEU A 126 -0.84 -5.85 -12.23
CA LEU A 126 -0.13 -6.36 -13.40
C LEU A 126 0.76 -5.29 -14.05
N ASP A 127 0.27 -4.05 -14.19
CA ASP A 127 1.06 -2.92 -14.68
C ASP A 127 2.29 -2.69 -13.79
N CYS A 128 2.11 -2.68 -12.47
CA CYS A 128 3.20 -2.55 -11.51
C CYS A 128 4.23 -3.69 -11.64
N ILE A 129 3.76 -4.95 -11.72
CA ILE A 129 4.64 -6.13 -11.87
C ILE A 129 5.42 -6.06 -13.18
N VAL A 130 4.74 -5.76 -14.31
CA VAL A 130 5.36 -5.74 -15.64
C VAL A 130 6.40 -4.62 -15.72
N GLU A 131 6.09 -3.42 -15.25
CA GLU A 131 7.04 -2.30 -15.22
C GLU A 131 8.26 -2.64 -14.36
N CYS A 132 8.05 -3.24 -13.18
CA CYS A 132 9.15 -3.67 -12.31
C CYS A 132 9.98 -4.81 -12.91
N SER A 133 9.38 -5.71 -13.69
CA SER A 133 10.08 -6.81 -14.35
C SER A 133 11.07 -6.35 -15.43
N ARG A 134 10.87 -5.13 -15.93
CA ARG A 134 11.71 -4.46 -16.94
C ARG A 134 12.75 -3.51 -16.33
N CYS A 135 12.85 -3.47 -15.01
CA CYS A 135 13.81 -2.61 -14.32
C CYS A 135 15.25 -3.13 -14.47
N ALA A 136 16.21 -2.21 -14.48
CA ALA A 136 17.64 -2.56 -14.46
C ALA A 136 18.11 -3.10 -13.09
N THR A 137 17.38 -2.82 -12.01
CA THR A 137 17.74 -3.23 -10.65
C THR A 137 17.33 -4.69 -10.41
N LEU A 138 18.31 -5.56 -10.18
CA LEU A 138 18.11 -7.00 -10.05
C LEU A 138 17.12 -7.37 -8.93
N ASP A 139 17.20 -6.75 -7.76
CA ASP A 139 16.32 -7.07 -6.63
C ASP A 139 14.84 -6.84 -6.95
N ILE A 140 14.54 -5.76 -7.67
CA ILE A 140 13.16 -5.41 -8.07
C ILE A 140 12.68 -6.37 -9.14
N THR A 141 13.51 -6.65 -10.16
CA THR A 141 13.17 -7.57 -11.24
C THR A 141 12.94 -8.99 -10.72
N MET A 142 13.82 -9.48 -9.85
CA MET A 142 13.65 -10.78 -9.19
C MET A 142 12.38 -10.83 -8.36
N GLU A 143 12.10 -9.79 -7.57
CA GLU A 143 10.90 -9.77 -6.75
C GLU A 143 9.63 -9.72 -7.61
N ALA A 144 9.62 -8.95 -8.71
CA ALA A 144 8.51 -8.91 -9.65
C ALA A 144 8.25 -10.28 -10.29
N SER A 145 9.31 -11.00 -10.70
CA SER A 145 9.18 -12.37 -11.20
C SER A 145 8.60 -13.32 -10.15
N ARG A 146 9.03 -13.21 -8.88
CA ARG A 146 8.45 -14.00 -7.77
C ARG A 146 6.98 -13.68 -7.54
N VAL A 147 6.58 -12.41 -7.66
CA VAL A 147 5.17 -12.03 -7.53
C VAL A 147 4.33 -12.70 -8.62
N ALA A 148 4.80 -12.69 -9.87
CA ALA A 148 4.13 -13.34 -10.98
C ALA A 148 3.99 -14.86 -10.77
N ASP A 149 5.05 -15.53 -10.30
CA ASP A 149 5.03 -16.96 -9.97
C ASP A 149 4.02 -17.27 -8.85
N VAL A 150 4.03 -16.49 -7.76
CA VAL A 150 3.05 -16.64 -6.66
C VAL A 150 1.62 -16.44 -7.14
N LEU A 151 1.37 -15.43 -8.00
CA LEU A 151 0.06 -15.21 -8.59
C LEU A 151 -0.42 -16.44 -9.38
N LEU A 152 0.42 -16.94 -10.30
CA LEU A 152 0.05 -18.07 -11.14
C LEU A 152 -0.19 -19.35 -10.31
N GLN A 153 0.66 -19.63 -9.33
CA GLN A 153 0.47 -20.77 -8.42
C GLN A 153 -0.81 -20.65 -7.60
N THR A 154 -1.15 -19.44 -7.14
CA THR A 154 -2.37 -19.22 -6.35
C THR A 154 -3.61 -19.39 -7.21
N LEU A 155 -3.62 -18.81 -8.42
CA LEU A 155 -4.70 -19.01 -9.38
C LEU A 155 -4.85 -20.48 -9.78
N GLU A 156 -3.76 -21.20 -10.03
CA GLU A 156 -3.81 -22.63 -10.35
C GLU A 156 -4.48 -23.44 -9.23
N LYS A 157 -4.09 -23.19 -7.97
CA LYS A 157 -4.71 -23.85 -6.79
C LYS A 157 -6.19 -23.51 -6.69
N MET A 158 -6.54 -22.25 -6.88
CA MET A 158 -7.93 -21.79 -6.83
C MET A 158 -8.79 -22.40 -7.95
N CYS A 159 -8.26 -22.51 -9.17
CA CYS A 159 -8.95 -23.18 -10.27
C CYS A 159 -9.21 -24.67 -9.96
N LYS A 160 -8.26 -25.37 -9.32
CA LYS A 160 -8.47 -26.77 -8.89
C LYS A 160 -9.54 -26.88 -7.79
N ASN A 161 -9.69 -25.85 -6.96
CA ASN A 161 -10.63 -25.79 -5.84
C ASN A 161 -11.87 -24.92 -6.13
N LEU A 162 -12.20 -24.69 -7.40
CA LEU A 162 -13.41 -23.95 -7.82
C LEU A 162 -14.70 -24.38 -7.09
N PRO A 163 -14.94 -25.69 -6.84
CA PRO A 163 -16.11 -26.13 -6.07
C PRO A 163 -16.16 -25.66 -4.61
N GLU A 164 -15.04 -25.22 -4.02
CA GLU A 164 -14.95 -24.72 -2.64
C GLU A 164 -15.27 -23.23 -2.52
N PHE A 165 -15.39 -22.51 -3.65
CA PHE A 165 -15.72 -21.09 -3.63
C PHE A 165 -17.10 -20.83 -3.01
N PRO A 166 -17.32 -19.65 -2.40
CA PRO A 166 -18.63 -19.23 -1.92
C PRO A 166 -19.69 -19.34 -3.02
N ALA A 167 -20.84 -19.95 -2.72
CA ALA A 167 -21.86 -20.30 -3.72
C ALA A 167 -22.38 -19.07 -4.47
N ASP A 168 -22.59 -17.98 -3.74
CA ASP A 168 -22.97 -16.66 -4.27
C ASP A 168 -21.95 -16.15 -5.28
N LEU A 169 -20.65 -16.28 -4.98
CA LEU A 169 -19.58 -15.82 -5.86
C LEU A 169 -19.48 -16.69 -7.11
N ARG A 170 -19.69 -18.01 -7.01
CA ARG A 170 -19.70 -18.90 -8.18
C ARG A 170 -20.82 -18.56 -9.15
N GLU A 171 -22.02 -18.30 -8.63
CA GLU A 171 -23.15 -17.86 -9.46
C GLU A 171 -22.84 -16.53 -10.14
N MET A 172 -22.30 -15.57 -9.39
CA MET A 172 -21.88 -14.29 -9.94
C MET A 172 -20.85 -14.47 -11.06
N ILE A 173 -19.82 -15.30 -10.88
CA ILE A 173 -18.79 -15.59 -11.91
C ILE A 173 -19.41 -16.21 -13.17
N MET A 174 -20.36 -17.14 -13.04
CA MET A 174 -20.99 -17.79 -14.19
C MET A 174 -21.94 -16.86 -14.97
N ASN A 175 -22.47 -15.83 -14.31
CA ASN A 175 -23.36 -14.83 -14.89
C ASN A 175 -22.61 -13.56 -15.35
N VAL A 176 -21.28 -13.58 -15.32
CA VAL A 176 -20.48 -12.52 -15.93
C VAL A 176 -20.67 -12.57 -17.45
N ASP A 177 -21.54 -11.72 -17.96
CA ASP A 177 -21.49 -11.31 -19.36
C ASP A 177 -20.21 -10.46 -19.55
N MET A 178 -19.44 -10.80 -20.59
CA MET A 178 -18.16 -10.18 -20.98
C MET A 178 -18.05 -8.70 -20.55
N PHE A 179 -17.21 -8.41 -19.56
CA PHE A 179 -17.03 -7.07 -19.03
C PHE A 179 -16.58 -6.09 -20.11
N ASP A 180 -17.26 -4.94 -20.23
CA ASP A 180 -16.92 -3.90 -21.19
C ASP A 180 -15.54 -3.31 -20.86
N ASN A 181 -14.60 -3.51 -21.78
CA ASN A 181 -13.20 -3.07 -21.66
C ASN A 181 -13.02 -1.56 -21.92
N THR A 182 -14.11 -0.79 -21.99
CA THR A 182 -14.12 0.65 -22.29
C THR A 182 -14.11 1.47 -21.00
N GLY A 183 -12.95 1.53 -20.36
CA GLY A 183 -12.73 2.37 -19.17
C GLY A 183 -11.31 2.92 -19.08
N ASN A 184 -10.62 3.08 -20.21
CA ASN A 184 -9.34 3.77 -20.26
C ASN A 184 -9.60 5.29 -20.29
N ASN A 185 -9.80 5.89 -19.11
CA ASN A 185 -9.61 7.33 -18.91
C ASN A 185 -8.97 7.54 -17.54
N TYR A 186 -7.66 7.32 -17.48
CA TYR A 186 -6.80 7.90 -16.45
C TYR A 186 -6.06 9.06 -17.09
N ALA A 187 -6.61 10.27 -16.90
CA ALA A 187 -5.92 11.54 -17.05
C ALA A 187 -5.73 12.14 -15.65
#